data_AF-A0A920KU97-F1
#
_entry.id   AF-A0A920KU97-F1
#
_cell.length_a   1.000
_cell.length_b   1.000
_cell.length_c   1.000
_cell.angle_alpha   90.00
_cell.angle_beta   90.00
_cell.angle_gamma   90.00
#
_symmetry.space_group_name_H-M   'P 1'
#
loop_
_entity.id
_entity.type
_entity.pdbx_description
1 polymer ?
#
loop_
_entity_poly.entity_id
_entity_poly.type
_entity_poly.pdbx_seq_one_letter_code
_entity_poly.pdbx_strand_id
1 'polypeptide(L)'
;MLAIAGCSTTTSKKVSAEDLTDEQIAKYNEGKSKENQIVCRMEKPLGSNISERVCYTVAQLKAREEADKEEFRRNNNIFEPGGG
;
A
#
# COMPACT_ATOMS: atom_id res chain seq x y z
N MET A 1 17.75 -17.76 44.16
CA MET A 1 17.67 -18.04 42.71
C MET A 1 16.67 -17.08 42.09
N LEU A 2 17.15 -16.08 41.35
CA LEU A 2 16.30 -15.15 40.60
C LEU A 2 15.89 -15.87 39.30
N ALA A 3 14.63 -16.26 39.20
CA ALA A 3 14.06 -16.77 37.95
C ALA A 3 13.89 -15.58 36.99
N ILE A 4 14.82 -15.45 36.05
CA ILE A 4 14.72 -14.52 34.93
C ILE A 4 13.61 -15.06 34.02
N ALA A 5 12.40 -14.53 34.17
CA ALA A 5 11.29 -14.79 33.27
C ALA A 5 11.65 -14.21 31.90
N GLY A 6 12.05 -15.08 30.96
CA GLY A 6 12.29 -14.73 29.57
C GLY A 6 11.00 -14.22 28.95
N CYS A 7 10.99 -12.95 28.54
CA CYS A 7 9.94 -12.44 27.67
C CYS A 7 10.18 -13.03 26.28
N SER A 8 9.64 -14.22 26.01
CA SER A 8 9.52 -14.74 24.64
C SER A 8 8.45 -13.90 23.94
N THR A 9 8.86 -12.73 23.44
CA THR A 9 8.13 -12.04 22.38
C THR A 9 8.23 -12.94 21.15
N THR A 10 7.24 -13.80 20.94
CA THR A 10 6.95 -14.37 19.64
C THR A 10 6.59 -13.21 18.72
N THR A 11 7.62 -12.57 18.16
CA THR A 11 7.49 -11.64 17.04
C THR A 11 6.89 -12.46 15.91
N SER A 12 5.55 -12.45 15.80
CA SER A 12 4.87 -12.78 14.57
C SER A 12 5.40 -11.79 13.54
N LYS A 13 6.42 -12.22 12.77
CA LYS A 13 6.90 -11.47 11.62
C LYS A 13 5.70 -11.28 10.71
N LYS A 14 5.10 -10.09 10.75
CA LYS A 14 4.15 -9.66 9.72
C LYS A 14 5.01 -9.54 8.47
N VAL A 15 5.02 -10.59 7.65
CA VAL A 15 5.70 -10.57 6.36
C VAL A 15 4.93 -9.55 5.52
N SER A 16 5.63 -8.50 5.09
CA SER A 16 5.01 -7.48 4.26
C SER A 16 4.77 -8.05 2.87
N ALA A 17 3.75 -7.57 2.17
CA ALA A 17 3.43 -8.08 0.84
C ALA A 17 4.57 -7.82 -0.17
N GLU A 18 5.41 -6.82 0.11
CA GLU A 18 6.60 -6.45 -0.64
C GLU A 18 7.70 -7.52 -0.59
N ASP A 19 7.75 -8.30 0.49
CA ASP A 19 8.75 -9.37 0.68
C ASP A 19 8.32 -10.69 0.01
N LEU A 20 7.09 -10.77 -0.50
CA LEU A 20 6.55 -11.97 -1.14
C LEU A 20 6.94 -12.03 -2.62
N THR A 21 7.22 -13.23 -3.10
CA THR A 21 7.44 -13.46 -4.54
C THR A 21 6.15 -13.35 -5.32
N ASP A 22 6.26 -13.11 -6.62
CA ASP A 22 5.10 -13.01 -7.50
C ASP A 22 4.28 -14.32 -7.49
N GLU A 23 4.90 -15.49 -7.33
CA GLU A 23 4.16 -16.76 -7.21
C GLU A 23 3.38 -16.87 -5.90
N GLN A 24 3.95 -16.39 -4.79
CA GLN A 24 3.26 -16.40 -3.49
C GLN A 24 2.05 -15.47 -3.50
N ILE A 25 2.17 -14.33 -4.18
CA ILE A 25 1.08 -13.37 -4.35
C ILE A 25 0.00 -13.93 -5.28
N ALA A 26 0.39 -14.55 -6.40
CA ALA A 26 -0.56 -15.21 -7.30
C ALA A 26 -1.39 -16.27 -6.56
N LYS A 27 -0.71 -17.12 -5.78
CA LYS A 27 -1.37 -18.14 -4.95
C LYS A 27 -2.28 -17.55 -3.88
N TYR A 28 -1.87 -16.44 -3.27
CA TYR A 28 -2.73 -15.71 -2.33
C TYR A 28 -3.98 -15.16 -3.03
N ASN A 29 -3.83 -14.63 -4.23
CA ASN A 29 -4.92 -14.01 -5.01
C ASN A 29 -5.95 -15.00 -5.55
N GLU A 30 -5.56 -16.25 -5.82
CA GLU A 30 -6.47 -17.33 -6.27
C GLU A 30 -7.62 -17.57 -5.28
N GLY A 31 -7.35 -17.45 -3.97
CA GLY A 31 -8.34 -17.68 -2.92
C GLY A 31 -9.05 -16.43 -2.42
N LYS A 32 -8.83 -15.26 -3.05
CA LYS A 32 -9.31 -13.97 -2.53
C LYS A 32 -10.30 -13.32 -3.49
N SER A 33 -11.27 -12.62 -2.91
CA SER A 33 -12.14 -11.71 -3.66
C SER A 33 -11.31 -10.64 -4.36
N LYS A 34 -11.77 -10.17 -5.52
CA LYS A 34 -11.07 -9.18 -6.36
C LYS A 34 -10.54 -7.98 -5.57
N GLU A 35 -11.31 -7.49 -4.61
CA GLU A 35 -10.98 -6.34 -3.75
C GLU A 35 -9.77 -6.58 -2.83
N ASN A 36 -9.59 -7.84 -2.41
CA ASN A 36 -8.54 -8.27 -1.49
C ASN A 36 -7.32 -8.86 -2.21
N GLN A 37 -7.33 -8.86 -3.55
CA GLN A 37 -6.18 -9.28 -4.32
C GLN A 37 -5.05 -8.27 -4.16
N ILE A 38 -3.84 -8.76 -3.94
CA ILE A 38 -2.62 -7.97 -3.82
C ILE A 38 -2.05 -7.74 -5.22
N VAL A 39 -1.72 -6.50 -5.52
CA VAL A 39 -1.07 -6.07 -6.76
C VAL A 39 0.18 -5.28 -6.38
N CYS A 40 1.34 -5.79 -6.78
CA CYS A 40 2.60 -5.09 -6.61
C CYS A 40 2.95 -4.27 -7.85
N ARG A 41 3.45 -3.07 -7.64
CA ARG A 41 3.92 -2.15 -8.68
C ARG A 41 5.25 -1.54 -8.26
N MET A 42 6.08 -1.21 -9.23
CA MET A 42 7.26 -0.40 -8.99
C MET A 42 6.82 1.07 -9.03
N GLU A 43 6.81 1.73 -7.88
CA GLU A 43 6.51 3.15 -7.78
C GLU A 43 7.78 3.94 -7.45
N LYS A 44 7.85 5.17 -7.93
CA LYS A 44 8.94 6.10 -7.63
C LYS A 44 8.39 7.15 -6.67
N PRO A 45 8.71 7.08 -5.37
CA PRO A 45 8.18 8.05 -4.41
C PRO A 45 8.63 9.46 -4.76
N LEU A 46 7.75 10.43 -4.51
CA LEU A 46 8.04 11.84 -4.76
C LEU A 46 9.25 12.27 -3.93
N GLY A 47 10.24 12.88 -4.58
CA GLY A 47 11.50 13.27 -3.94
C GLY A 47 12.59 12.19 -3.92
N SER A 48 12.30 10.96 -4.36
CA SER A 48 13.31 9.91 -4.57
C SER A 48 13.56 9.66 -6.04
N ASN A 49 14.80 9.31 -6.40
CA ASN A 49 15.13 8.82 -7.74
C ASN A 49 15.07 7.30 -7.89
N ILE A 50 14.85 6.58 -6.79
CA ILE A 50 14.89 5.12 -6.72
C ILE A 50 13.46 4.59 -6.82
N SER A 51 13.24 3.59 -7.67
CA SER A 51 11.98 2.87 -7.73
C SER A 51 11.92 1.81 -6.62
N GLU A 52 10.79 1.76 -5.93
CA GLU A 52 10.53 0.82 -4.84
C GLU A 52 9.36 -0.07 -5.23
N ARG A 53 9.44 -1.35 -4.84
CA ARG A 53 8.34 -2.30 -5.00
C ARG A 53 7.34 -2.05 -3.90
N VAL A 54 6.13 -1.63 -4.27
CA VAL A 54 5.04 -1.38 -3.33
C VAL A 54 3.85 -2.25 -3.68
N CYS A 55 3.23 -2.87 -2.69
CA CYS A 55 2.14 -3.81 -2.88
C CYS A 55 0.88 -3.31 -2.20
N TYR A 56 -0.20 -3.20 -2.98
CA TYR A 56 -1.49 -2.71 -2.50
C TYR A 56 -2.57 -3.76 -2.74
N THR A 57 -3.64 -3.72 -1.96
CA THR A 57 -4.86 -4.43 -2.36
C THR A 57 -5.62 -3.63 -3.42
N VAL A 58 -6.42 -4.30 -4.23
CA VAL A 58 -7.28 -3.61 -5.22
C VAL A 58 -8.20 -2.59 -4.55
N ALA A 59 -8.73 -2.89 -3.36
CA ALA A 59 -9.53 -1.95 -2.59
C ALA A 59 -8.74 -0.69 -2.20
N GLN A 60 -7.49 -0.85 -1.76
CA GLN A 60 -6.62 0.29 -1.43
C GLN A 60 -6.29 1.13 -2.66
N LEU A 61 -5.98 0.49 -3.80
CA LEU A 61 -5.75 1.20 -5.06
C LEU A 61 -6.95 2.02 -5.48
N LYS A 62 -8.15 1.45 -5.38
CA LYS A 62 -9.39 2.16 -5.73
C LYS A 62 -9.66 3.33 -4.78
N ALA A 63 -9.47 3.14 -3.48
CA ALA A 63 -9.61 4.21 -2.50
C ALA A 63 -8.61 5.35 -2.74
N ARG A 64 -7.36 5.03 -3.09
CA ARG A 64 -6.35 6.01 -3.48
C ARG A 64 -6.75 6.75 -4.76
N GLU A 65 -7.19 6.04 -5.79
CA GLU A 65 -7.64 6.65 -7.04
C GLU A 65 -8.84 7.58 -6.83
N GLU A 66 -9.78 7.21 -5.97
CA GLU A 66 -10.92 8.05 -5.60
C GLU A 66 -10.49 9.29 -4.81
N ALA A 67 -9.55 9.15 -3.87
CA ALA A 67 -8.97 10.25 -3.13
C ALA A 67 -8.20 11.20 -4.06
N ASP A 68 -7.36 10.69 -4.96
CA ASP A 68 -6.60 11.45 -5.95
C ASP A 68 -7.56 12.19 -6.90
N LYS A 69 -8.64 11.54 -7.33
CA LYS A 69 -9.70 12.17 -8.15
C LYS A 69 -10.42 13.28 -7.38
N GLU A 70 -10.69 13.08 -6.10
CA GLU A 70 -11.35 14.08 -5.27
C GLU A 70 -10.43 15.28 -5.01
N GLU A 71 -9.16 15.04 -4.70
CA GLU A 71 -8.14 16.08 -4.58
C GLU A 71 -8.01 16.87 -5.87
N PHE A 72 -7.94 16.18 -7.02
CA PHE A 72 -7.91 16.85 -8.32
C PHE A 72 -9.16 17.71 -8.54
N ARG A 73 -10.35 17.21 -8.23
CA ARG A 73 -11.60 18.01 -8.32
C ARG A 73 -11.57 19.24 -7.41
N ARG A 74 -11.10 19.11 -6.17
CA ARG A 74 -11.00 20.22 -5.22
C ARG A 74 -9.99 21.26 -5.68
N ASN A 75 -8.82 20.83 -6.17
CA ASN A 75 -7.78 21.72 -6.66
C ASN A 75 -8.20 22.41 -7.97
N ASN A 76 -8.86 21.69 -8.89
CA ASN A 76 -9.35 22.27 -10.13
C ASN A 76 -10.55 23.22 -9.91
N ASN A 77 -11.27 23.08 -8.80
CA ASN A 77 -12.28 24.05 -8.35
C ASN A 77 -11.67 25.25 -7.59
N ILE A 78 -10.37 25.23 -7.28
CA ILE A 78 -9.63 26.32 -6.62
C ILE A 78 -8.98 27.27 -7.62
N PHE A 79 -8.91 26.89 -8.92
CA PHE A 79 -8.67 27.85 -9.99
C PHE A 79 -9.97 28.63 -10.26
N GLU A 80 -10.38 29.45 -9.30
CA GLU A 80 -11.21 30.60 -9.64
C GLU A 80 -10.42 31.44 -10.65
N PRO A 81 -11.00 31.79 -11.82
CA PRO A 81 -10.43 32.82 -12.66
C PRO A 81 -10.65 34.15 -11.93
N GLY A 82 -9.76 34.47 -11.00
CA GLY A 82 -9.58 35.81 -10.47
C GLY A 82 -8.99 36.71 -11.54
N GLY A 83 -9.74 36.94 -12.62
CA GLY A 83 -9.59 38.10 -13.48
C GLY A 83 -10.35 39.25 -12.84
N GLY A 84 -9.65 40.36 -12.59
CA GLY A 84 -10.17 41.61 -12.03
C GLY A 84 -9.06 42.49 -11.51
#